data_AF-W1SAJ0-F1
#
_entry.id   AF-W1SAJ0-F1
#
_cell.length_a   1.000
_cell.length_b   1.000
_cell.length_c   1.000
_cell.angle_alpha   90.00
_cell.angle_beta   90.00
_cell.angle_gamma   90.00
#
_symmetry.space_group_name_H-M   'P 1'
#
loop_
_entity.id
_entity.type
_entity.pdbx_description
1 polymer ?
#
loop_
_entity_poly.entity_id
_entity_poly.type
_entity_poly.pdbx_seq_one_letter_code
_entity_poly.pdbx_strand_id
1 'polypeptide(L)'
;DDAARPGERLVARRWRQRWPHIDFRLAKDGTKGTLVGRRRDASRPVANDNEAGRTWRHLGRAAGIVALIATGWIARGELGEFPQPAQASSFLDEAAASRRAGLLRQAMASQVESATLNPQEIESATGIILPALPGNWRITDVQLFPTPDSPAIAMALETPRGEHLSFFADRAETPAEAKPLLERRDADVIAYWEVGNMAYALTGQAAPARIMELAGAIAPAG
;
A
#
# COMPACT_ATOMS: atom_id res chain seq x y z
N ASP A 1 -40.00 -12.21 -10.23
CA ASP A 1 -39.47 -13.30 -11.04
C ASP A 1 -38.30 -13.87 -10.26
N ASP A 2 -38.31 -15.18 -10.02
CA ASP A 2 -37.37 -15.85 -9.11
C ASP A 2 -35.93 -15.72 -9.65
N ALA A 3 -34.89 -15.95 -8.86
CA ALA A 3 -33.49 -15.89 -9.36
C ALA A 3 -32.63 -17.08 -8.90
N ALA A 4 -33.28 -18.23 -8.70
CA ALA A 4 -32.68 -19.48 -8.25
C ALA A 4 -32.60 -20.59 -9.32
N ARG A 5 -33.14 -20.39 -10.54
CA ARG A 5 -33.13 -21.38 -11.64
C ARG A 5 -31.96 -21.17 -12.61
N PRO A 6 -31.49 -22.22 -13.33
CA PRO A 6 -30.37 -22.13 -14.27
C PRO A 6 -30.51 -21.02 -15.35
N GLY A 7 -31.74 -20.72 -15.77
CA GLY A 7 -32.04 -19.64 -16.74
C GLY A 7 -31.88 -18.22 -16.19
N GLU A 8 -32.04 -18.02 -14.89
CA GLU A 8 -31.98 -16.69 -14.25
C GLU A 8 -30.53 -16.25 -13.97
N ARG A 9 -29.59 -17.20 -13.84
CA ARG A 9 -28.14 -16.92 -13.85
C ARG A 9 -27.69 -16.23 -15.13
N LEU A 10 -28.30 -16.59 -16.26
CA LEU A 10 -28.06 -15.96 -17.56
C LEU A 10 -28.60 -14.52 -17.60
N VAL A 11 -29.75 -14.26 -16.96
CA VAL A 11 -30.34 -12.92 -16.87
C VAL A 11 -29.48 -12.01 -15.97
N ALA A 12 -29.07 -12.49 -14.80
CA ALA A 12 -28.15 -11.76 -13.91
C ALA A 12 -26.81 -11.46 -14.60
N ARG A 13 -26.28 -12.41 -15.37
CA ARG A 13 -25.05 -12.21 -16.16
C ARG A 13 -25.24 -11.17 -17.26
N ARG A 14 -26.34 -11.22 -18.02
CA ARG A 14 -26.67 -10.22 -19.06
C ARG A 14 -26.87 -8.83 -18.47
N TRP A 15 -27.46 -8.73 -17.28
CA TRP A 15 -27.72 -7.44 -16.63
C TRP A 15 -26.44 -6.82 -16.06
N ARG A 16 -25.56 -7.62 -15.46
CA ARG A 16 -24.21 -7.18 -15.05
C ARG A 16 -23.37 -6.69 -16.22
N GLN A 17 -23.45 -7.36 -17.38
CA GLN A 17 -22.76 -6.91 -18.60
C GLN A 17 -23.32 -5.61 -19.15
N ARG A 18 -24.63 -5.43 -19.10
CA ARG A 18 -25.32 -4.25 -19.67
C ARG A 18 -25.24 -3.01 -18.78
N TRP A 19 -25.07 -3.18 -17.46
CA TRP A 19 -25.06 -2.08 -16.48
C TRP A 19 -23.91 -2.25 -15.48
N PRO A 20 -22.64 -2.02 -15.89
CA PRO A 20 -21.46 -2.32 -15.08
C PRO A 20 -21.30 -1.44 -13.83
N HIS A 21 -22.03 -0.32 -13.75
CA HIS A 21 -22.03 0.63 -12.63
C HIS A 21 -23.11 0.33 -11.57
N ILE A 22 -23.86 -0.77 -11.74
CA ILE A 22 -24.88 -1.22 -10.78
C ILE A 22 -24.44 -2.55 -10.19
N ASP A 23 -24.34 -2.60 -8.86
CA ASP A 23 -24.07 -3.83 -8.14
C ASP A 23 -25.34 -4.63 -7.93
N PHE A 24 -25.43 -5.75 -8.63
CA PHE A 24 -26.53 -6.68 -8.52
C PHE A 24 -26.22 -7.77 -7.49
N ARG A 25 -26.94 -7.78 -6.37
CA ARG A 25 -26.90 -8.84 -5.36
C ARG A 25 -28.20 -9.60 -5.33
N LEU A 26 -28.11 -10.90 -5.06
CA LEU A 26 -29.28 -11.75 -4.85
C LEU A 26 -29.68 -11.66 -3.38
N ALA A 27 -30.80 -11.00 -3.08
CA ALA A 27 -31.40 -11.03 -1.76
C ALA A 27 -32.04 -12.41 -1.58
N LYS A 28 -31.67 -13.11 -0.50
CA LYS A 28 -32.18 -14.46 -0.15
C LYS A 28 -33.31 -14.40 0.89
N ASP A 29 -33.70 -13.18 1.23
CA ASP A 29 -34.56 -12.76 2.32
C ASP A 29 -36.02 -12.82 1.83
N GLY A 30 -36.45 -14.00 1.37
CA GLY A 30 -37.77 -14.25 0.81
C GLY A 30 -37.81 -15.54 -0.02
N THR A 31 -38.99 -16.15 -0.13
CA THR A 31 -39.20 -17.45 -0.80
C THR A 31 -38.87 -17.42 -2.31
N LYS A 32 -38.66 -16.23 -2.88
CA LYS A 32 -38.31 -16.04 -4.29
C LYS A 32 -37.11 -15.10 -4.36
N GLY A 33 -35.92 -15.65 -4.57
CA GLY A 33 -34.66 -14.88 -4.53
C GLY A 33 -34.74 -13.70 -5.48
N THR A 34 -34.60 -12.47 -4.98
CA THR A 34 -34.82 -11.25 -5.76
C THR A 34 -33.47 -10.60 -6.09
N LEU A 35 -33.23 -10.29 -7.37
CA LEU A 35 -32.02 -9.59 -7.78
C LEU A 35 -32.19 -8.08 -7.51
N VAL A 36 -31.47 -7.57 -6.51
CA VAL A 36 -31.49 -6.16 -6.13
C VAL A 36 -30.25 -5.48 -6.70
N GLY A 37 -30.47 -4.48 -7.56
CA GLY A 37 -29.41 -3.61 -8.08
C GLY A 37 -29.26 -2.37 -7.20
N ARG A 38 -28.07 -2.14 -6.66
CA ARG A 38 -27.70 -0.84 -6.06
C ARG A 38 -26.77 -0.09 -7.01
N ARG A 39 -27.17 1.12 -7.41
CA ARG A 39 -26.30 1.99 -8.22
C ARG A 39 -25.12 2.41 -7.34
N ARG A 40 -23.89 2.20 -7.80
CA ARG A 40 -22.72 2.72 -7.09
C ARG A 40 -22.77 4.25 -7.20
N ASP A 41 -22.78 4.94 -6.08
CA ASP A 41 -22.48 6.36 -6.07
C ASP A 41 -20.99 6.50 -6.42
N ALA A 42 -20.70 7.05 -7.60
CA ALA A 42 -19.34 7.27 -8.11
C ALA A 42 -18.51 8.26 -7.26
N SER A 43 -19.09 8.78 -6.18
CA SER A 43 -18.49 9.70 -5.21
C SER A 43 -17.92 8.99 -3.97
N ARG A 44 -17.95 7.65 -3.91
CA ARG A 44 -17.20 6.88 -2.90
C ARG A 44 -15.92 6.30 -3.53
N PRO A 45 -14.76 6.40 -2.85
CA PRO A 45 -13.54 5.72 -3.29
C PRO A 45 -13.83 4.24 -3.51
N VAL A 46 -13.21 3.66 -4.53
CA VAL A 46 -13.24 2.21 -4.78
C VAL A 46 -12.70 1.53 -3.52
N ALA A 47 -13.59 0.94 -2.74
CA ALA A 47 -13.17 0.00 -1.70
C ALA A 47 -12.56 -1.20 -2.42
N ASN A 48 -11.29 -1.48 -2.15
CA ASN A 48 -10.62 -2.67 -2.67
C ASN A 48 -11.35 -3.90 -2.11
N ASP A 49 -12.16 -4.56 -2.93
CA ASP A 49 -12.95 -5.74 -2.58
C ASP A 49 -12.14 -7.05 -2.67
N ASN A 50 -10.85 -6.99 -2.33
CA ASN A 50 -9.95 -8.15 -2.26
C ASN A 50 -10.18 -9.03 -1.00
N GLU A 51 -11.42 -9.10 -0.49
CA GLU A 51 -11.82 -9.94 0.64
C GLU A 51 -11.99 -11.43 0.28
N ALA A 52 -11.90 -11.81 -1.00
CA ALA A 52 -12.13 -13.19 -1.43
C ALA A 52 -11.04 -14.21 -1.01
N GLY A 53 -10.03 -13.80 -0.23
CA GLY A 53 -8.89 -14.64 0.15
C GLY A 53 -8.50 -14.75 1.63
N ARG A 54 -9.12 -14.02 2.57
CA ARG A 54 -8.64 -14.01 3.98
C ARG A 54 -9.74 -14.05 5.04
N THR A 55 -10.52 -15.12 5.05
CA THR A 55 -11.12 -15.62 6.30
C THR A 55 -10.10 -16.50 7.02
N TRP A 56 -9.92 -16.28 8.33
CA TRP A 56 -8.98 -16.93 9.27
C TRP A 56 -7.53 -16.39 9.32
N ARG A 57 -7.29 -15.42 10.22
CA ARG A 57 -6.28 -15.49 11.31
C ARG A 57 -5.96 -14.10 11.89
N HIS A 58 -6.92 -13.39 12.48
CA HIS A 58 -6.61 -12.27 13.39
C HIS A 58 -7.52 -12.27 14.62
N LEU A 59 -7.61 -13.42 15.28
CA LEU A 59 -8.05 -13.53 16.67
C LEU A 59 -6.95 -14.31 17.40
N GLY A 60 -6.05 -13.57 18.03
CA GLY A 60 -5.01 -14.14 18.88
C GLY A 60 -3.62 -13.60 18.57
N ARG A 61 -3.30 -12.42 19.11
CA ARG A 61 -1.98 -12.00 19.63
C ARG A 61 -2.07 -10.58 20.20
N ALA A 62 -2.96 -10.43 21.17
CA ALA A 62 -2.96 -9.33 22.12
C ALA A 62 -2.92 -9.94 23.52
N ALA A 63 -1.75 -10.42 23.93
CA ALA A 63 -1.31 -10.71 25.30
C ALA A 63 0.00 -11.52 25.24
N GLY A 64 1.10 -10.95 25.75
CA GLY A 64 2.25 -11.75 26.18
C GLY A 64 3.63 -11.30 25.70
N ILE A 65 4.05 -10.06 25.96
CA ILE A 65 5.48 -9.76 26.18
C ILE A 65 5.63 -8.78 27.35
N VAL A 66 5.48 -9.33 28.57
CA VAL A 66 6.12 -8.79 29.79
C VAL A 66 6.93 -9.87 30.51
N ALA A 67 6.92 -11.14 30.06
CA ALA A 67 7.54 -12.23 30.80
C ALA A 67 8.63 -12.97 30.01
N LEU A 68 9.70 -12.30 29.56
CA LEU A 68 10.99 -12.94 29.26
C LEU A 68 12.20 -11.99 29.48
N ILE A 69 12.11 -11.02 30.39
CA ILE A 69 13.30 -10.32 30.91
C ILE A 69 13.76 -11.08 32.15
N ALA A 70 14.39 -12.25 31.97
CA ALA A 70 15.11 -12.90 33.08
C ALA A 70 16.10 -14.01 32.69
N THR A 71 16.14 -14.51 31.45
CA THR A 71 16.95 -15.72 31.19
C THR A 71 17.76 -15.63 29.91
N GLY A 72 19.06 -15.38 30.05
CA GLY A 72 20.07 -15.94 29.14
C GLY A 72 20.88 -14.92 28.35
N TRP A 73 21.96 -14.43 28.96
CA TRP A 73 23.09 -13.82 28.25
C TRP A 73 23.86 -14.86 27.42
N ILE A 74 24.37 -14.41 26.27
CA ILE A 74 25.54 -14.88 25.50
C ILE A 74 25.41 -16.20 24.71
N ALA A 75 25.28 -16.06 23.39
CA ALA A 75 26.12 -16.78 22.43
C ALA A 75 26.57 -15.79 21.35
N ARG A 76 27.87 -15.49 21.34
CA ARG A 76 28.56 -14.67 20.34
C ARG A 76 29.01 -15.61 19.21
N GLY A 77 28.55 -15.35 18.00
CA GLY A 77 28.97 -16.04 16.77
C GLY A 77 27.78 -16.19 15.84
N GLU A 78 27.82 -15.55 14.66
CA GLU A 78 26.80 -15.67 13.60
C GLU A 78 25.41 -15.07 13.94
N LEU A 79 25.34 -13.76 14.25
CA LEU A 79 24.06 -13.03 14.39
C LEU A 79 23.52 -12.67 12.99
N GLY A 80 22.78 -13.58 12.37
CA GLY A 80 21.89 -13.28 11.24
C GLY A 80 20.55 -12.75 11.75
N GLU A 81 20.09 -11.64 11.14
CA GLU A 81 18.81 -10.92 11.30
C GLU A 81 18.05 -11.02 12.65
N PHE A 82 17.94 -9.89 13.35
CA PHE A 82 16.90 -9.70 14.37
C PHE A 82 15.50 -9.92 13.74
N PRO A 83 14.54 -10.59 14.42
CA PRO A 83 13.20 -10.74 13.90
C PRO A 83 12.54 -9.36 13.75
N GLN A 84 12.37 -8.92 12.51
CA GLN A 84 11.66 -7.69 12.20
C GLN A 84 10.17 -7.83 12.57
N PRO A 85 9.53 -6.78 13.08
CA PRO A 85 8.09 -6.82 13.31
C PRO A 85 7.37 -7.11 12.00
N ALA A 86 6.36 -7.99 12.05
CA ALA A 86 5.65 -8.46 10.85
C ALA A 86 5.05 -7.30 10.03
N GLN A 87 4.62 -6.22 10.68
CA GLN A 87 4.13 -5.00 10.02
C GLN A 87 5.19 -4.31 9.14
N ALA A 88 6.44 -4.22 9.60
CA ALA A 88 7.51 -3.67 8.77
C ALA A 88 7.74 -4.56 7.54
N SER A 89 7.64 -5.88 7.68
CA SER A 89 7.75 -6.79 6.53
C SER A 89 6.64 -6.59 5.49
N SER A 90 5.37 -6.46 5.91
CA SER A 90 4.26 -6.22 4.98
C SER A 90 4.36 -4.86 4.29
N PHE A 91 4.73 -3.80 5.03
CA PHE A 91 4.92 -2.47 4.47
C PHE A 91 6.01 -2.45 3.40
N LEU A 92 7.13 -3.14 3.64
CA LEU A 92 8.23 -3.22 2.67
C LEU A 92 7.86 -4.03 1.42
N ASP A 93 7.04 -5.07 1.57
CA ASP A 93 6.51 -5.85 0.44
C ASP A 93 5.56 -5.00 -0.42
N GLU A 94 4.74 -4.15 0.21
CA GLU A 94 3.85 -3.19 -0.46
C GLU A 94 4.62 -2.08 -1.18
N ALA A 95 5.68 -1.55 -0.55
CA ALA A 95 6.59 -0.60 -1.19
C ALA A 95 7.25 -1.22 -2.44
N ALA A 96 7.74 -2.46 -2.35
CA ALA A 96 8.31 -3.18 -3.49
C ALA A 96 7.25 -3.51 -4.57
N ALA A 97 6.01 -3.83 -4.17
CA ALA A 97 4.91 -4.07 -5.09
C ALA A 97 4.51 -2.79 -5.85
N SER A 98 4.43 -1.65 -5.17
CA SER A 98 4.09 -0.37 -5.78
C SER A 98 5.15 0.09 -6.79
N ARG A 99 6.44 -0.11 -6.49
CA ARG A 99 7.53 0.13 -7.45
C ARG A 99 7.38 -0.70 -8.71
N ARG A 100 7.15 -2.01 -8.57
CA ARG A 100 6.96 -2.91 -9.73
C ARG A 100 5.75 -2.50 -10.57
N ALA A 101 4.65 -2.12 -9.92
CA ALA A 101 3.47 -1.62 -10.61
C ALA A 101 3.73 -0.29 -11.35
N GLY A 102 4.48 0.63 -10.72
CA GLY A 102 4.91 1.89 -11.33
C GLY A 102 5.80 1.69 -12.56
N LEU A 103 6.79 0.79 -12.47
CA LEU A 103 7.67 0.43 -13.60
C LEU A 103 6.88 -0.22 -14.75
N LEU A 104 5.89 -1.06 -14.44
CA LEU A 104 5.01 -1.64 -15.46
C LEU A 104 4.18 -0.56 -16.17
N ARG A 105 3.62 0.38 -15.41
CA ARG A 105 2.88 1.53 -15.96
C ARG A 105 3.75 2.39 -16.88
N GLN A 106 4.97 2.70 -16.47
CA GLN A 106 5.94 3.46 -17.26
C GLN A 106 6.20 2.84 -18.64
N ALA A 107 6.17 1.51 -18.73
CA ALA A 107 6.35 0.79 -19.99
C ALA A 107 5.09 0.74 -20.88
N MET A 108 3.93 1.18 -20.37
CA MET A 108 2.64 1.06 -21.05
C MET A 108 2.14 2.44 -21.52
N ALA A 109 2.19 2.71 -22.83
CA ALA A 109 1.74 3.99 -23.41
C ALA A 109 0.26 4.35 -23.11
N SER A 110 -0.59 3.36 -22.79
CA SER A 110 -1.99 3.60 -22.41
C SER A 110 -2.16 4.04 -20.96
N GLN A 111 -1.11 3.93 -20.14
CA GLN A 111 -1.12 4.30 -18.75
C GLN A 111 -0.59 5.72 -18.61
N VAL A 112 -1.50 6.69 -18.55
CA VAL A 112 -1.14 8.11 -18.41
C VAL A 112 -0.51 8.35 -17.03
N GLU A 113 0.67 8.93 -17.00
CA GLU A 113 1.35 9.40 -15.78
C GLU A 113 0.84 10.77 -15.36
N SER A 114 0.70 10.99 -14.06
CA SER A 114 0.28 12.28 -13.50
C SER A 114 1.33 12.78 -12.52
N ALA A 115 2.06 13.81 -12.91
CA ALA A 115 3.00 14.51 -12.03
C ALA A 115 2.30 15.52 -11.08
N THR A 116 0.98 15.66 -11.16
CA THR A 116 0.23 16.65 -10.37
C THR A 116 0.12 16.17 -8.94
N LEU A 117 0.80 16.86 -8.02
CA LEU A 117 0.75 16.59 -6.58
C LEU A 117 0.00 17.72 -5.87
N ASN A 118 -1.07 17.37 -5.14
CA ASN A 118 -1.73 18.26 -4.19
C ASN A 118 -1.67 17.61 -2.79
N PRO A 119 -0.64 17.94 -1.97
CA PRO A 119 -0.45 17.31 -0.67
C PRO A 119 -1.64 17.50 0.28
N GLN A 120 -2.30 18.67 0.21
CA GLN A 120 -3.44 19.00 1.07
C GLN A 120 -4.67 18.16 0.72
N GLU A 121 -4.92 17.93 -0.58
CA GLU A 121 -5.99 17.04 -1.04
C GLU A 121 -5.72 15.59 -0.62
N ILE A 122 -4.49 15.11 -0.82
CA ILE A 122 -4.06 13.77 -0.39
C ILE A 122 -4.29 13.61 1.11
N GLU A 123 -3.78 14.53 1.93
CA GLU A 123 -3.93 14.48 3.39
C GLU A 123 -5.40 14.46 3.80
N SER A 124 -6.22 15.35 3.23
CA SER A 124 -7.65 15.43 3.56
C SER A 124 -8.44 14.18 3.16
N ALA A 125 -8.04 13.48 2.10
CA ALA A 125 -8.74 12.33 1.55
C ALA A 125 -8.27 10.99 2.14
N THR A 126 -6.98 10.85 2.47
CA THR A 126 -6.36 9.59 2.89
C THR A 126 -5.84 9.62 4.33
N GLY A 127 -5.61 10.81 4.89
CA GLY A 127 -4.88 11.00 6.14
C GLY A 127 -3.37 10.78 6.02
N ILE A 128 -2.84 10.60 4.80
CA ILE A 128 -1.41 10.46 4.55
C ILE A 128 -0.78 11.83 4.44
N ILE A 129 0.20 12.09 5.31
CA ILE A 129 1.01 13.30 5.29
C ILE A 129 2.28 13.00 4.49
N LEU A 130 2.49 13.69 3.38
CA LEU A 130 3.71 13.52 2.57
C LEU A 130 4.82 14.44 3.09
N PRO A 131 6.09 13.97 3.13
CA PRO A 131 7.21 14.82 3.49
C PRO A 131 7.46 15.88 2.42
N ALA A 132 8.12 16.97 2.79
CA ALA A 132 8.61 17.93 1.83
C ALA A 132 9.70 17.28 0.96
N LEU A 133 9.49 17.25 -0.36
CA LEU A 133 10.52 16.82 -1.30
C LEU A 133 11.50 17.95 -1.59
N PRO A 134 12.80 17.67 -1.82
CA PRO A 134 13.74 18.66 -2.31
C PRO A 134 13.21 19.32 -3.58
N GLY A 135 13.23 20.66 -3.63
CA GLY A 135 12.64 21.42 -4.74
C GLY A 135 13.31 21.21 -6.11
N ASN A 136 14.44 20.49 -6.15
CA ASN A 136 15.14 20.10 -7.37
C ASN A 136 14.83 18.66 -7.81
N TRP A 137 13.99 17.92 -7.08
CA TRP A 137 13.49 16.61 -7.51
C TRP A 137 12.25 16.79 -8.36
N ARG A 138 12.18 16.06 -9.46
CA ARG A 138 11.05 16.08 -10.37
C ARG A 138 10.11 14.93 -10.02
N ILE A 139 8.85 15.24 -9.77
CA ILE A 139 7.80 14.23 -9.68
C ILE A 139 7.44 13.83 -11.10
N THR A 140 7.51 12.54 -11.41
CA THR A 140 7.10 12.01 -12.72
C THR A 140 5.71 11.42 -12.67
N ASP A 141 5.35 10.84 -11.54
CA ASP A 141 4.06 10.20 -11.35
C ASP A 141 3.65 10.15 -9.88
N VAL A 142 2.35 10.29 -9.59
CA VAL A 142 1.73 10.16 -8.26
C VAL A 142 0.46 9.34 -8.40
N GLN A 143 0.33 8.31 -7.56
CA GLN A 143 -0.78 7.38 -7.61
C GLN A 143 -1.27 7.00 -6.22
N LEU A 144 -2.58 6.79 -6.12
CA LEU A 144 -3.17 6.05 -5.02
C LEU A 144 -2.89 4.55 -5.24
N PHE A 145 -2.18 3.93 -4.31
CA PHE A 145 -1.83 2.51 -4.38
C PHE A 145 -2.69 1.72 -3.39
N PRO A 146 -3.39 0.67 -3.83
CA PRO A 146 -4.22 -0.13 -2.94
C PRO A 146 -3.38 -1.01 -2.02
N THR A 147 -3.52 -0.86 -0.69
CA THR A 147 -3.04 -1.84 0.30
C THR A 147 -4.22 -2.58 0.94
N PRO A 148 -3.99 -3.66 1.71
CA PRO A 148 -5.05 -4.42 2.38
C PRO A 148 -5.91 -3.58 3.32
N ASP A 149 -5.31 -2.65 4.06
CA ASP A 149 -5.95 -1.98 5.19
C ASP A 149 -6.24 -0.49 4.92
N SER A 150 -5.42 0.19 4.10
CA SER A 150 -5.65 1.58 3.67
C SER A 150 -5.21 1.84 2.23
N PRO A 151 -5.66 2.94 1.60
CA PRO A 151 -4.99 3.43 0.42
C PRO A 151 -3.63 4.03 0.82
N ALA A 152 -2.57 3.66 0.12
CA ALA A 152 -1.24 4.26 0.21
C ALA A 152 -0.99 5.24 -0.95
N ILE A 153 0.10 5.99 -0.88
CA ILE A 153 0.58 6.84 -1.97
C ILE A 153 1.87 6.28 -2.52
N ALA A 154 1.91 6.05 -3.83
CA ALA A 154 3.11 5.71 -4.58
C ALA A 154 3.49 6.87 -5.49
N MET A 155 4.76 7.27 -5.47
CA MET A 155 5.29 8.33 -6.33
C MET A 155 6.54 7.85 -7.06
N ALA A 156 6.65 8.23 -8.33
CA ALA A 156 7.90 8.14 -9.07
C ALA A 156 8.56 9.52 -9.12
N LEU A 157 9.84 9.54 -8.79
CA LEU A 157 10.65 10.75 -8.65
C LEU A 157 11.91 10.61 -9.49
N GLU A 158 12.43 11.74 -9.95
CA GLU A 158 13.73 11.83 -10.61
C GLU A 158 14.59 12.89 -9.92
N THR A 159 15.81 12.53 -9.55
CA THR A 159 16.77 13.49 -8.96
C THR A 159 17.43 14.31 -10.08
N PRO A 160 18.11 15.43 -9.75
CA PRO A 160 18.92 16.18 -10.72
C PRO A 160 20.04 15.37 -11.39
N ARG A 161 20.42 14.22 -10.81
CA ARG A 161 21.44 13.32 -11.35
C ARG A 161 20.85 12.26 -12.30
N GLY A 162 19.54 12.32 -12.58
CA GLY A 162 18.84 11.33 -13.40
C GLY A 162 18.52 10.03 -12.67
N GLU A 163 18.54 10.02 -11.34
CA GLU A 163 18.24 8.82 -10.56
C GLU A 163 16.72 8.65 -10.45
N HIS A 164 16.20 7.53 -10.94
CA HIS A 164 14.79 7.19 -10.85
C HIS A 164 14.49 6.50 -9.51
N LEU A 165 13.65 7.14 -8.71
CA LEU A 165 13.26 6.69 -7.37
C LEU A 165 11.77 6.35 -7.35
N SER A 166 11.41 5.38 -6.53
CA SER A 166 10.04 5.14 -6.10
C SER A 166 9.92 5.45 -4.62
N PHE A 167 8.99 6.33 -4.29
CA PHE A 167 8.63 6.69 -2.93
C PHE A 167 7.25 6.10 -2.61
N PHE A 168 7.13 5.53 -1.42
CA PHE A 168 5.91 4.92 -0.93
C PHE A 168 5.58 5.50 0.45
N ALA A 169 4.32 5.86 0.67
CA ALA A 169 3.83 6.38 1.94
C ALA A 169 2.52 5.69 2.31
N ASP A 170 2.45 5.21 3.55
CA ASP A 170 1.24 4.68 4.16
C ASP A 170 1.14 5.14 5.62
N ARG A 171 0.01 4.87 6.27
CA ARG A 171 -0.18 5.09 7.69
C ARG A 171 0.44 3.94 8.49
N ALA A 172 1.31 4.27 9.42
CA ALA A 172 1.84 3.36 10.44
C ALA A 172 0.82 3.18 11.58
N GLU A 173 0.53 1.92 11.94
CA GLU A 173 -0.36 1.61 13.08
C GLU A 173 0.31 1.85 14.44
N THR A 174 1.64 1.88 14.49
CA THR A 174 2.43 2.12 15.71
C THR A 174 3.63 3.02 15.38
N PRO A 175 3.97 4.02 16.21
CA PRO A 175 5.09 4.91 15.93
C PRO A 175 6.44 4.20 16.09
N ALA A 176 7.29 4.22 15.06
CA ALA A 176 8.71 3.84 15.13
C ALA A 176 9.68 5.01 14.88
N GLU A 177 10.96 4.68 14.71
CA GLU A 177 12.08 5.62 14.63
C GLU A 177 12.07 6.49 13.35
N ALA A 178 12.32 7.79 13.50
CA ALA A 178 12.36 8.77 12.41
C ALA A 178 13.59 8.66 11.49
N LYS A 179 14.59 7.85 11.88
CA LYS A 179 15.83 7.71 11.11
C LYS A 179 15.67 6.61 10.06
N PRO A 180 16.02 6.88 8.79
CA PRO A 180 16.02 5.86 7.75
C PRO A 180 16.91 4.67 8.08
N LEU A 181 16.32 3.48 7.95
CA LEU A 181 16.98 2.19 8.01
C LEU A 181 16.98 1.58 6.61
N LEU A 182 18.06 0.88 6.26
CA LEU A 182 18.16 0.17 4.99
C LEU A 182 17.74 -1.29 5.17
N GLU A 183 16.89 -1.76 4.27
CA GLU A 183 16.54 -3.15 4.09
C GLU A 183 16.82 -3.59 2.66
N ARG A 184 17.13 -4.87 2.47
CA ARG A 184 17.13 -5.51 1.15
C ARG A 184 15.90 -6.41 1.01
N ARG A 185 15.11 -6.19 -0.04
CA ARG A 185 13.98 -7.03 -0.43
C ARG A 185 14.17 -7.44 -1.89
N ASP A 186 14.37 -8.74 -2.12
CA ASP A 186 14.75 -9.28 -3.43
C ASP A 186 15.95 -8.52 -4.05
N ALA A 187 15.73 -7.84 -5.17
CA ALA A 187 16.72 -7.03 -5.88
C ALA A 187 16.70 -5.55 -5.49
N ASP A 188 15.70 -5.11 -4.71
CA ASP A 188 15.54 -3.71 -4.33
C ASP A 188 16.24 -3.42 -2.99
N VAL A 189 16.87 -2.25 -2.94
CA VAL A 189 17.37 -1.65 -1.72
C VAL A 189 16.39 -0.58 -1.29
N ILE A 190 15.80 -0.77 -0.12
CA ILE A 190 14.72 0.07 0.39
C ILE A 190 15.22 0.77 1.65
N ALA A 191 15.25 2.10 1.63
CA ALA A 191 15.35 2.89 2.85
C ALA A 191 13.93 3.14 3.39
N TYR A 192 13.68 2.83 4.66
CA TYR A 192 12.38 3.07 5.30
C TYR A 192 12.52 3.80 6.64
N TRP A 193 11.55 4.63 6.97
CA TRP A 193 11.49 5.37 8.25
C TRP A 193 10.04 5.67 8.60
N GLU A 194 9.81 6.01 9.87
CA GLU A 194 8.48 6.35 10.37
C GLU A 194 8.47 7.71 11.07
N VAL A 195 7.46 8.53 10.81
CA VAL A 195 7.29 9.85 11.46
C VAL A 195 5.86 9.99 11.94
N GLY A 196 5.67 9.99 13.26
CA GLY A 196 4.32 10.05 13.84
C GLY A 196 3.52 8.79 13.48
N ASN A 197 2.41 8.94 12.74
CA ASN A 197 1.65 7.81 12.18
C ASN A 197 1.96 7.56 10.69
N MET A 198 3.05 8.09 10.15
CA MET A 198 3.40 7.83 8.74
C MET A 198 4.54 6.85 8.65
N ALA A 199 4.43 5.89 7.73
CA ALA A 199 5.52 5.04 7.29
C ALA A 199 5.92 5.43 5.86
N TYR A 200 7.22 5.55 5.62
CA TYR A 200 7.76 5.93 4.34
C TYR A 200 8.81 4.93 3.88
N ALA A 201 8.87 4.73 2.57
CA ALA A 201 9.92 3.96 1.93
C ALA A 201 10.42 4.68 0.67
N LEU A 202 11.72 4.63 0.45
CA LEU A 202 12.39 5.13 -0.74
C LEU A 202 13.28 4.02 -1.31
N THR A 203 13.13 3.76 -2.60
CA THR A 203 13.92 2.76 -3.34
C THR A 203 14.24 3.28 -4.74
N GLY A 204 15.29 2.76 -5.37
CA GLY A 204 15.77 3.30 -6.63
C GLY A 204 16.89 2.47 -7.25
N GLN A 205 17.25 2.82 -8.49
CA GLN A 205 18.41 2.24 -9.17
C GLN A 205 19.69 2.97 -8.74
N ALA A 206 20.08 2.83 -7.47
CA ALA A 206 21.31 3.41 -6.94
C ALA A 206 21.94 2.50 -5.88
N ALA A 207 23.22 2.73 -5.57
CA ALA A 207 23.90 1.99 -4.51
C ALA A 207 23.23 2.22 -3.13
N PRO A 208 23.27 1.26 -2.20
CA PRO A 208 22.61 1.40 -0.89
C PRO A 208 22.96 2.69 -0.13
N ALA A 209 24.24 3.07 -0.12
CA ALA A 209 24.68 4.31 0.52
C ALA A 209 24.04 5.56 -0.11
N ARG A 210 23.83 5.55 -1.43
CA ARG A 210 23.17 6.62 -2.14
C ARG A 210 21.67 6.67 -1.87
N ILE A 211 21.01 5.51 -1.79
CA ILE A 211 19.59 5.42 -1.38
C ILE A 211 19.41 5.97 0.05
N MET A 212 20.31 5.63 0.97
CA MET A 212 20.28 6.18 2.34
C MET A 212 20.49 7.70 2.36
N GLU A 213 21.44 8.23 1.59
CA GLU A 213 21.67 9.67 1.46
C GLU A 213 20.41 10.40 0.94
N LEU A 214 19.78 9.84 -0.10
CA LEU A 214 18.56 10.40 -0.68
C LEU A 214 17.38 10.34 0.29
N ALA A 215 17.22 9.24 1.04
CA ALA A 215 16.21 9.13 2.08
C ALA A 215 16.43 10.16 3.20
N GLY A 216 17.68 10.40 3.60
CA GLY A 216 18.04 11.44 4.57
C GLY A 216 17.70 12.86 4.11
N ALA A 217 17.56 13.12 2.81
CA ALA A 217 17.17 14.43 2.29
C ALA A 217 15.66 14.72 2.41
N ILE A 218 14.84 13.69 2.63
CA ILE A 218 13.38 13.79 2.79
C ILE A 218 12.89 13.39 4.18
N ALA A 219 13.68 12.60 4.92
CA ALA A 219 13.41 12.32 6.32
C ALA A 219 13.62 13.59 7.18
N PRO A 220 12.81 13.79 8.22
CA PRO A 220 13.02 14.92 9.13
C PRO A 220 14.41 14.83 9.78
N ALA A 221 15.06 15.99 9.95
CA ALA A 221 16.26 16.08 10.76
C ALA A 221 15.90 15.70 12.21
N GLY A 222 16.48 14.61 12.71
CA GLY A 222 16.32 14.16 14.09
C GLY A 222 17.10 15.00 15.10
#